data_AF-A0A1W9PEG4-F1
#
_entry.id   AF-A0A1W9PEG4-F1
#
_cell.length_a   1.000
_cell.length_b   1.000
_cell.length_c   1.000
_cell.angle_alpha   90.00
_cell.angle_beta   90.00
_cell.angle_gamma   90.00
#
_symmetry.space_group_name_H-M   'P 1'
#
loop_
_entity.id
_entity.type
_entity.pdbx_description
1 polymer ?
#
loop_
_entity_poly.entity_id
_entity_poly.type
_entity_poly.pdbx_seq_one_letter_code
_entity_poly.pdbx_strand_id
1 'polypeptide(L)'
;MKGIEIDINPDGSLDYSEEVLSKADFVLGAIHFDYGEGIKKRWELFKKLVENPLVHAIAHPVESIGFENWIKRGEEIAHIVEKSGKILELNLAPHRLKESDMIIEYTKDSDVFYTFGTDSHYRKQLLFMVFSQMFLEKLNPCKERVLNFKRWEELPI
;
A
#
# COMPACT_ATOMS: atom_id res chain seq x y z
N MET A 1 6.11 -17.17 -3.32
CA MET A 1 6.11 -15.70 -3.44
C MET A 1 7.46 -15.16 -3.00
N LYS A 2 8.20 -14.61 -3.95
CA LYS A 2 9.40 -13.80 -3.78
C LYS A 2 8.96 -12.35 -3.91
N GLY A 3 8.67 -11.71 -2.78
CA GLY A 3 8.27 -10.31 -2.74
C GLY A 3 9.46 -9.37 -2.56
N ILE A 4 9.29 -8.11 -2.97
CA ILE A 4 10.22 -7.03 -2.66
C ILE A 4 9.44 -5.78 -2.23
N GLU A 5 9.92 -5.11 -1.19
CA GLU A 5 9.57 -3.73 -0.89
C GLU A 5 10.66 -2.84 -1.46
N ILE A 6 10.29 -1.93 -2.36
CA ILE A 6 11.21 -1.09 -3.11
C ILE A 6 10.92 0.39 -2.86
N ASP A 7 11.96 1.16 -2.55
CA ASP A 7 11.82 2.59 -2.34
C ASP A 7 11.80 3.36 -3.67
N ILE A 8 11.18 4.53 -3.64
CA ILE A 8 11.20 5.50 -4.74
C ILE A 8 12.19 6.62 -4.46
N ASN A 9 13.06 6.87 -5.43
CA ASN A 9 14.07 7.91 -5.39
C ASN A 9 13.45 9.32 -5.56
N PRO A 10 14.16 10.40 -5.20
CA PRO A 10 13.66 11.77 -5.33
C PRO A 10 13.27 12.16 -6.76
N ASP A 11 13.90 11.54 -7.75
CA ASP A 11 13.62 11.75 -9.17
C ASP A 11 12.44 10.90 -9.68
N GLY A 12 11.93 9.99 -8.87
CA GLY A 12 10.83 9.08 -9.17
C GLY A 12 11.24 7.73 -9.76
N SER A 13 12.53 7.46 -9.89
CA SER A 13 13.03 6.12 -10.24
C SER A 13 12.90 5.16 -9.06
N LEU A 14 12.83 3.86 -9.32
CA LEU A 14 12.85 2.84 -8.27
C LEU A 14 14.30 2.44 -7.97
N ASP A 15 14.58 2.05 -6.73
CA ASP A 15 15.93 1.68 -6.29
C ASP A 15 16.58 0.56 -7.11
N TYR A 16 15.78 -0.30 -7.73
CA TYR A 16 16.23 -1.40 -8.57
C TYR A 16 15.79 -1.24 -10.02
N SER A 17 16.63 -1.75 -10.93
CA SER A 17 16.33 -1.82 -12.35
C SER A 17 15.12 -2.70 -12.64
N GLU A 18 14.44 -2.43 -13.76
CA GLU A 18 13.35 -3.25 -14.28
C GLU A 18 13.74 -4.72 -14.46
N GLU A 19 14.98 -5.00 -14.87
CA GLU A 19 15.47 -6.39 -15.01
C GLU A 19 15.48 -7.16 -13.68
N VAL A 20 15.69 -6.46 -12.57
CA VAL A 20 15.64 -7.07 -11.23
C VAL A 20 14.19 -7.19 -10.77
N LEU A 21 13.39 -6.14 -10.92
CA LEU A 21 12.00 -6.12 -10.45
C LEU A 21 11.10 -7.09 -11.22
N SER A 22 11.34 -7.31 -12.50
CA SER A 22 10.63 -8.30 -13.32
C SER A 22 10.82 -9.76 -12.88
N LYS A 23 11.79 -10.03 -12.00
CA LYS A 23 12.03 -11.36 -11.42
C LYS A 23 11.29 -11.56 -10.08
N ALA A 24 10.69 -10.51 -9.52
CA ALA A 24 9.91 -10.59 -8.30
C ALA A 24 8.47 -11.06 -8.62
N ASP A 25 7.90 -11.89 -7.75
CA ASP A 25 6.51 -12.32 -7.86
C ASP A 25 5.55 -11.18 -7.47
N PHE A 26 6.01 -10.27 -6.59
CA PHE A 26 5.20 -9.18 -6.04
C PHE A 26 6.10 -8.01 -5.62
N VAL A 27 5.72 -6.80 -5.98
CA VAL A 27 6.50 -5.56 -5.73
C VAL A 27 5.64 -4.58 -4.96
N LEU A 28 6.07 -4.23 -3.75
CA LEU A 28 5.50 -3.17 -2.94
C LEU A 28 6.35 -1.92 -3.10
N GLY A 29 5.76 -0.83 -3.60
CA GLY A 29 6.42 0.47 -3.66
C GLY A 29 6.23 1.23 -2.35
N ALA A 30 7.29 1.86 -1.85
CA ALA A 30 7.31 2.60 -0.59
C ALA A 30 7.94 4.00 -0.78
N ILE A 31 7.69 4.89 0.18
CA ILE A 31 8.41 6.17 0.33
C ILE A 31 9.01 6.19 1.74
N HIS A 32 10.27 5.80 1.91
CA HIS A 32 10.89 5.73 3.24
C HIS A 32 11.53 7.05 3.67
N PHE A 33 12.17 7.76 2.74
CA PHE A 33 12.96 8.94 3.09
C PHE A 33 12.18 10.25 2.89
N ASP A 34 12.35 11.18 3.84
CA ASP A 34 12.05 12.59 3.60
C ASP A 34 13.28 13.26 2.99
N TYR A 35 13.16 13.66 1.73
CA TYR A 35 14.22 14.34 0.99
C TYR A 35 14.31 15.85 1.30
N GLY A 36 13.67 16.31 2.39
CA GLY A 36 13.69 17.71 2.82
C GLY A 36 12.78 18.63 2.00
N GLU A 37 12.03 18.07 1.05
CA GLU A 37 11.08 18.78 0.18
C GLU A 37 9.63 18.71 0.71
N GLY A 38 9.43 18.02 1.84
CA GLY A 38 8.18 18.00 2.60
C GLY A 38 6.99 17.33 1.91
N ILE A 39 5.80 17.66 2.39
CA ILE A 39 4.53 16.95 2.10
C ILE A 39 4.11 17.01 0.62
N LYS A 40 4.52 18.06 -0.11
CA LYS A 40 4.25 18.22 -1.54
C LYS A 40 5.05 17.22 -2.36
N LYS A 41 6.34 17.03 -2.05
CA LYS A 41 7.18 16.08 -2.78
C LYS A 41 6.71 14.65 -2.56
N ARG A 42 6.34 14.29 -1.33
CA ARG A 42 5.77 12.97 -1.02
C ARG A 42 4.51 12.68 -1.82
N TRP A 43 3.64 13.68 -2.01
CA TRP A 43 2.48 13.53 -2.90
C TRP A 43 2.85 13.26 -4.36
N GLU A 44 3.84 13.97 -4.90
CA GLU A 44 4.31 13.73 -6.27
C GLU A 44 4.93 12.34 -6.43
N LEU A 45 5.73 11.90 -5.45
CA LEU A 45 6.31 10.55 -5.44
C LEU A 45 5.25 9.45 -5.31
N PHE A 46 4.20 9.68 -4.51
CA PHE A 46 3.08 8.76 -4.41
C PHE A 46 2.36 8.57 -5.74
N LYS A 47 2.06 9.66 -6.46
CA LYS A 47 1.48 9.56 -7.80
C LYS A 47 2.37 8.75 -8.74
N LYS A 48 3.69 8.96 -8.69
CA LYS A 48 4.64 8.18 -9.49
C LYS A 48 4.65 6.69 -9.13
N LEU A 49 4.57 6.33 -7.85
CA LEU A 49 4.40 4.94 -7.43
C LEU A 49 3.10 4.34 -7.97
N VAL A 50 2.01 5.10 -7.87
CA VAL A 50 0.68 4.69 -8.35
C VAL A 50 0.68 4.49 -9.88
N GLU A 51 1.42 5.29 -10.63
CA GLU A 51 1.54 5.19 -12.10
C GLU A 51 2.58 4.17 -12.56
N ASN A 52 3.45 3.67 -11.68
CA ASN A 52 4.57 2.82 -12.07
C ASN A 52 4.08 1.40 -12.46
N PRO A 53 4.36 0.90 -13.67
CA PRO A 53 3.86 -0.41 -14.12
C PRO A 53 4.47 -1.60 -13.38
N LEU A 54 5.64 -1.44 -12.75
CA LEU A 54 6.34 -2.51 -12.03
C LEU A 54 5.89 -2.66 -10.57
N VAL A 55 5.14 -1.68 -10.05
CA VAL A 55 4.64 -1.68 -8.66
C VAL A 55 3.26 -2.34 -8.63
N HIS A 56 3.04 -3.28 -7.73
CA HIS A 56 1.73 -3.96 -7.60
C HIS A 56 0.92 -3.35 -6.44
N ALA A 57 1.59 -3.10 -5.31
CA ALA A 57 0.98 -2.52 -4.11
C ALA A 57 1.77 -1.33 -3.58
N ILE A 58 1.11 -0.45 -2.83
CA ILE A 58 1.75 0.64 -2.10
C ILE A 58 1.86 0.23 -0.63
N ALA A 59 3.09 0.13 -0.12
CA ALA A 59 3.38 -0.16 1.28
C ALA A 59 3.03 1.04 2.16
N HIS A 60 2.43 0.78 3.33
CA HIS A 60 2.13 1.76 4.40
C HIS A 60 1.86 3.19 3.87
N PRO A 61 0.83 3.37 3.03
CA PRO A 61 0.71 4.55 2.15
C PRO A 61 0.44 5.85 2.91
N VAL A 62 -0.14 5.78 4.12
CA VAL A 62 -0.37 6.95 4.97
C VAL A 62 0.94 7.50 5.52
N GLU A 63 1.84 6.67 6.01
CA GLU A 63 3.16 7.10 6.47
C GLU A 63 3.97 7.69 5.31
N SER A 64 3.83 7.11 4.12
CA SER A 64 4.47 7.58 2.89
C SER A 64 4.12 9.03 2.54
N ILE A 65 2.84 9.43 2.59
CA ILE A 65 2.41 10.80 2.21
C ILE A 65 2.02 11.72 3.37
N GLY A 66 1.92 11.19 4.58
CA GLY A 66 1.52 11.90 5.79
C GLY A 66 0.00 11.96 6.01
N PHE A 67 -0.41 11.87 7.28
CA PHE A 67 -1.81 11.87 7.72
C PHE A 67 -2.61 13.07 7.20
N GLU A 68 -2.01 14.26 7.15
CA GLU A 68 -2.65 15.47 6.65
C GLU A 68 -2.99 15.40 5.16
N ASN A 69 -2.10 14.84 4.34
CA ASN A 69 -2.40 14.60 2.92
C ASN A 69 -3.54 13.61 2.76
N TRP A 70 -3.54 12.53 3.55
CA TRP A 70 -4.59 11.52 3.46
C TRP A 70 -5.97 12.09 3.76
N ILE A 71 -6.09 12.92 4.80
CA ILE A 71 -7.35 13.61 5.13
C ILE A 71 -7.76 14.58 4.03
N LYS A 72 -6.82 15.37 3.51
CA LYS A 72 -7.11 16.41 2.51
C LYS A 72 -7.40 15.84 1.13
N ARG A 73 -6.89 14.65 0.82
CA ARG A 73 -6.87 14.06 -0.53
C ARG A 73 -7.50 12.68 -0.60
N GLY A 74 -8.23 12.22 0.42
CA GLY A 74 -8.76 10.85 0.48
C GLY A 74 -9.52 10.43 -0.78
N GLU A 75 -10.39 11.29 -1.30
CA GLU A 75 -11.12 11.05 -2.55
C GLU A 75 -10.20 11.01 -3.79
N GLU A 76 -9.24 11.93 -3.89
CA GLU A 76 -8.25 11.95 -4.98
C GLU A 76 -7.39 10.69 -4.96
N ILE A 77 -6.97 10.26 -3.77
CA ILE A 77 -6.21 9.02 -3.54
C ILE A 77 -7.03 7.81 -4.00
N ALA A 78 -8.28 7.69 -3.53
CA ALA A 78 -9.16 6.60 -3.91
C ALA A 78 -9.30 6.51 -5.43
N HIS A 79 -9.53 7.65 -6.08
CA HIS A 79 -9.68 7.74 -7.53
C HIS A 79 -8.42 7.31 -8.31
N ILE A 80 -7.23 7.81 -7.95
CA ILE A 80 -6.00 7.48 -8.70
C ILE A 80 -5.56 6.03 -8.48
N VAL A 81 -5.78 5.49 -7.27
CA VAL A 81 -5.46 4.10 -6.94
C VAL A 81 -6.42 3.14 -7.64
N GLU A 82 -7.71 3.44 -7.63
CA GLU A 82 -8.72 2.67 -8.37
C GLU A 82 -8.39 2.63 -9.86
N LYS A 83 -8.12 3.78 -10.48
CA LYS A 83 -7.84 3.89 -11.92
C LYS A 83 -6.56 3.14 -12.35
N SER A 84 -5.57 3.06 -11.46
CA SER A 84 -4.29 2.39 -11.72
C SER A 84 -4.32 0.90 -11.40
N GLY A 85 -5.35 0.42 -10.70
CA GLY A 85 -5.44 -0.96 -10.22
C GLY A 85 -4.42 -1.30 -9.13
N LYS A 86 -3.77 -0.31 -8.50
CA LYS A 86 -2.81 -0.57 -7.42
C LYS A 86 -3.52 -1.04 -6.15
N ILE A 87 -2.82 -1.89 -5.42
CA ILE A 87 -3.28 -2.42 -4.12
C ILE A 87 -2.77 -1.51 -3.00
N LEU A 88 -3.58 -1.24 -1.98
CA LEU A 88 -3.13 -0.55 -0.77
C LEU A 88 -2.82 -1.54 0.35
N GLU A 89 -1.67 -1.37 0.99
CA GLU A 89 -1.36 -2.13 2.21
C GLU A 89 -2.17 -1.60 3.41
N LEU A 90 -2.91 -2.50 4.05
CA LEU A 90 -3.47 -2.35 5.38
C LEU A 90 -2.48 -2.95 6.38
N ASN A 91 -1.54 -2.12 6.84
CA ASN A 91 -0.48 -2.55 7.73
C ASN A 91 -1.02 -2.82 9.15
N LEU A 92 -0.72 -4.01 9.67
CA LEU A 92 -1.20 -4.54 10.94
C LEU A 92 -0.17 -4.37 12.07
N ALA A 93 0.97 -3.73 11.82
CA ALA A 93 1.86 -3.33 12.90
C ALA A 93 1.09 -2.41 13.89
N PRO A 94 1.18 -2.63 15.22
CA PRO A 94 0.34 -1.92 16.20
C PRO A 94 0.33 -0.39 16.07
N HIS A 95 1.46 0.20 15.68
CA HIS A 95 1.61 1.64 15.51
C HIS A 95 0.97 2.19 14.22
N ARG A 96 0.64 1.34 13.25
CA ARG A 96 0.01 1.69 11.96
C ARG A 96 -1.48 1.34 11.85
N LEU A 97 -2.09 0.71 12.87
CA LEU A 97 -3.50 0.29 12.81
C LEU A 97 -4.47 1.44 12.51
N LYS A 98 -4.21 2.64 13.05
CA LYS A 98 -5.02 3.84 12.77
C LYS A 98 -4.95 4.27 11.30
N GLU A 99 -3.81 4.04 10.67
CA GLU A 99 -3.59 4.36 9.26
C GLU A 99 -4.39 3.42 8.36
N SER A 100 -4.35 2.12 8.66
CA SER A 100 -5.17 1.11 8.00
C SER A 100 -6.66 1.43 8.10
N ASP A 101 -7.12 1.85 9.28
CA ASP A 101 -8.51 2.27 9.48
C ASP A 101 -8.90 3.45 8.56
N MET A 102 -8.00 4.43 8.47
CA MET A 102 -8.19 5.61 7.63
C MET A 102 -8.18 5.27 6.14
N ILE A 103 -7.30 4.37 5.69
CA ILE A 103 -7.27 3.90 4.30
C ILE A 103 -8.64 3.32 3.94
N ILE A 104 -9.19 2.43 4.78
CA ILE A 104 -10.50 1.81 4.54
C ILE A 104 -11.59 2.87 4.47
N GLU A 105 -11.61 3.82 5.41
CA GLU A 105 -12.68 4.83 5.48
C GLU A 105 -12.79 5.65 4.19
N TYR A 106 -11.67 6.01 3.57
CA TYR A 106 -11.67 6.81 2.34
C TYR A 106 -11.82 6.02 1.04
N THR A 107 -11.61 4.70 1.06
CA THR A 107 -11.51 3.91 -0.18
C THR A 107 -12.50 2.74 -0.28
N LYS A 108 -13.21 2.40 0.81
CA LYS A 108 -14.12 1.24 0.86
C LYS A 108 -15.22 1.28 -0.21
N ASP A 109 -15.66 2.48 -0.60
CA ASP A 109 -16.73 2.71 -1.56
C ASP A 109 -16.23 2.80 -3.02
N SER A 110 -14.92 2.70 -3.26
CA SER A 110 -14.27 2.62 -4.58
C SER A 110 -13.79 1.19 -4.88
N ASP A 111 -13.40 0.85 -6.11
CA ASP A 111 -12.94 -0.50 -6.49
C ASP A 111 -11.47 -0.82 -6.12
N VAL A 112 -10.91 -0.12 -5.13
CA VAL A 112 -9.52 -0.30 -4.67
C VAL A 112 -9.29 -1.70 -4.06
N PHE A 113 -8.16 -2.32 -4.38
CA PHE A 113 -7.75 -3.59 -3.77
C PHE A 113 -6.91 -3.37 -2.51
N TYR A 114 -6.97 -4.32 -1.57
CA TYR A 114 -6.24 -4.26 -0.30
C TYR A 114 -5.40 -5.51 -0.06
N THR A 115 -4.29 -5.35 0.65
CA THR A 115 -3.53 -6.45 1.24
C THR A 115 -3.19 -6.17 2.70
N PHE A 116 -3.37 -7.15 3.57
CA PHE A 116 -2.88 -7.12 4.93
C PHE A 116 -1.39 -7.48 4.97
N GLY A 117 -0.59 -6.65 5.63
CA GLY A 117 0.81 -6.89 5.91
C GLY A 117 1.10 -6.69 7.40
N THR A 118 1.99 -7.49 7.99
CA THR A 118 2.37 -7.36 9.42
C THR A 118 3.70 -6.64 9.62
N ASP A 119 4.39 -6.28 8.53
CA ASP A 119 5.70 -5.65 8.52
C ASP A 119 6.70 -6.29 9.49
N SER A 120 6.77 -7.63 9.41
CA SER A 120 7.45 -8.44 10.42
C SER A 120 8.94 -8.54 10.17
N HIS A 121 9.70 -7.96 11.08
CA HIS A 121 11.16 -8.04 11.21
C HIS A 121 11.61 -9.16 12.17
N TYR A 122 10.68 -9.76 12.92
CA TYR A 122 10.93 -10.97 13.69
C TYR A 122 9.67 -11.84 13.83
N ARG A 123 9.87 -13.14 14.06
CA ARG A 123 8.82 -14.19 14.02
C ARG A 123 7.55 -13.85 14.80
N LYS A 124 7.65 -13.24 15.98
CA LYS A 124 6.49 -12.94 16.83
C LYS A 124 5.58 -11.86 16.22
N GLN A 125 6.10 -10.98 15.37
CA GLN A 125 5.28 -9.94 14.72
C GLN A 125 4.30 -10.51 13.70
N LEU A 126 4.52 -11.74 13.20
CA LEU A 126 3.54 -12.42 12.35
C LEU A 126 2.19 -12.60 13.07
N LEU A 127 2.19 -12.64 14.41
CA LEU A 127 0.96 -12.73 15.21
C LEU A 127 0.10 -11.47 15.10
N PHE A 128 0.64 -10.34 14.64
CA PHE A 128 -0.13 -9.12 14.38
C PHE A 128 -1.19 -9.32 13.29
N MET A 129 -1.11 -10.40 12.50
CA MET A 129 -2.17 -10.80 11.57
C MET A 129 -3.54 -10.93 12.26
N VAL A 130 -3.56 -11.22 13.57
CA VAL A 130 -4.79 -11.28 14.36
C VAL A 130 -5.56 -9.95 14.36
N PHE A 131 -4.87 -8.82 14.20
CA PHE A 131 -5.51 -7.49 14.16
C PHE A 131 -6.33 -7.27 12.88
N SER A 132 -6.18 -8.10 11.84
CA SER A 132 -7.06 -8.05 10.67
C SER A 132 -8.55 -8.17 11.05
N GLN A 133 -8.85 -8.87 12.15
CA GLN A 133 -10.21 -9.02 12.69
C GLN A 133 -10.89 -7.68 13.00
N MET A 134 -10.11 -6.67 13.39
CA MET A 134 -10.62 -5.33 13.72
C MET A 134 -11.23 -4.62 12.49
N PHE A 135 -10.82 -5.02 11.29
CA PHE A 135 -11.19 -4.35 10.05
C PHE A 135 -12.26 -5.11 9.25
N LEU A 136 -12.57 -6.37 9.60
CA LEU A 136 -13.42 -7.25 8.79
C LEU A 136 -14.84 -6.70 8.59
N GLU A 137 -15.45 -6.10 9.61
CA GLU A 137 -16.78 -5.50 9.48
C GLU A 137 -16.77 -4.31 8.51
N LYS A 138 -15.77 -3.43 8.62
CA LYS A 138 -15.60 -2.29 7.71
C LYS A 138 -15.28 -2.71 6.28
N LEU A 139 -14.55 -3.81 6.12
CA LEU A 139 -14.19 -4.39 4.83
C LEU A 139 -15.29 -5.29 4.27
N ASN A 140 -16.36 -5.59 4.99
CA ASN A 140 -17.41 -6.50 4.50
C ASN A 140 -17.98 -6.09 3.12
N PRO A 141 -18.21 -4.79 2.82
CA PRO A 141 -18.62 -4.35 1.48
C PRO A 141 -17.59 -4.64 0.37
N CYS A 142 -16.32 -4.79 0.72
CA CYS A 142 -15.19 -4.93 -0.19
C CYS A 142 -14.32 -6.17 0.08
N LYS A 143 -14.86 -7.19 0.77
CA LYS A 143 -14.10 -8.37 1.21
C LYS A 143 -13.48 -9.12 0.03
N GLU A 144 -14.19 -9.16 -1.09
CA GLU A 144 -13.72 -9.75 -2.35
C GLU A 144 -12.54 -9.00 -2.97
N ARG A 145 -12.21 -7.78 -2.50
CA ARG A 145 -11.05 -6.98 -2.93
C ARG A 145 -9.86 -7.09 -1.96
N VAL A 146 -9.93 -7.95 -0.94
CA VAL A 146 -8.81 -8.20 -0.02
C VAL A 146 -8.03 -9.43 -0.47
N LEU A 147 -6.78 -9.23 -0.89
CA LEU A 147 -5.95 -10.24 -1.54
C LEU A 147 -5.65 -11.45 -0.63
N ASN A 148 -5.53 -11.25 0.68
CA ASN A 148 -5.20 -12.32 1.63
C ASN A 148 -6.29 -13.40 1.76
N PHE A 149 -7.50 -13.15 1.23
CA PHE A 149 -8.57 -14.16 1.18
C PHE A 149 -8.61 -14.94 -0.13
N LYS A 150 -7.73 -14.62 -1.07
CA LYS A 150 -7.65 -15.24 -2.39
C LYS A 150 -6.47 -16.20 -2.48
N ARG A 151 -6.55 -17.12 -3.43
CA ARG A 151 -5.38 -17.89 -3.85
C ARG A 151 -4.47 -17.05 -4.74
N TRP A 152 -3.23 -17.48 -4.87
CA TRP A 152 -2.21 -16.78 -5.65
C TRP A 152 -2.62 -16.60 -7.12
N GLU A 153 -3.25 -17.62 -7.71
CA GLU A 153 -3.67 -17.64 -9.11
C GLU A 153 -4.85 -16.72 -9.42
N GLU A 154 -5.46 -16.13 -8.38
CA GLU A 154 -6.63 -15.26 -8.47
C GLU A 154 -6.27 -13.77 -8.24
N LEU A 155 -4.99 -13.47 -7.97
CA LEU A 155 -4.56 -12.11 -7.69
C LEU A 155 -4.52 -11.27 -8.97
N PRO A 156 -4.96 -9.99 -8.91
CA PRO A 156 -4.99 -9.09 -10.07
C PRO A 156 -3.62 -8.41 -10.29
N ILE A 157 -2.56 -9.21 -10.44
CA ILE A 157 -1.16 -8.76 -10.58
C ILE A 157 -0.51 -9.30 -11.84
#